data_AF-A0A135ZAU2-F1
#
_entry.id   AF-A0A135ZAU2-F1
#
_cell.length_a   1.000
_cell.length_b   1.000
_cell.length_c   1.000
_cell.angle_alpha   90.00
_cell.angle_beta   90.00
_cell.angle_gamma   90.00
#
_symmetry.space_group_name_H-M   'P 1'
#
loop_
_entity.id
_entity.type
_entity.pdbx_description
1 polymer ?
#
loop_
_entity_poly.entity_id
_entity_poly.type
_entity_poly.pdbx_seq_one_letter_code
_entity_poly.pdbx_strand_id
1 'polypeptide(L)'
;MSDKQRFRLGDYLNQPPQYYHATFGYIAHKVNQQHKKIPLILLKDIYLVDENDKKIRLSKKADFKDHKGNHIVADHLWVKLTKPWFELPDELLYGDEVYFRASVETYNIVRKDVLDQRQAIWDKAKKKSDQIYKRWAKYTEDHYRKNFSLSLNKMKEKQKKIMEQAKEDQAQLSLVDYGLNHIDKIKVVRSKRAMYGVEREPYSYQQYKKQGYKYSSYLAAKSMNYAKRKAPRQQL
;
A
#
# COMPACT_ATOMS: atom_id res chain seq x y z
N MET A 1 2.83 -12.42 -12.52
CA MET A 1 2.08 -11.47 -13.37
C MET A 1 1.74 -10.26 -12.49
N SER A 2 2.32 -9.10 -12.78
CA SER A 2 2.07 -7.80 -12.12
C SER A 2 2.00 -7.81 -10.59
N ASP A 3 3.17 -7.86 -9.92
CA ASP A 3 3.38 -7.56 -8.47
C ASP A 3 3.03 -6.11 -8.06
N LYS A 4 2.30 -5.38 -8.91
CA LYS A 4 1.78 -4.06 -8.59
C LYS A 4 0.45 -4.25 -7.89
N GLN A 5 0.48 -4.22 -6.57
CA GLN A 5 -0.69 -3.97 -5.74
C GLN A 5 -1.44 -2.76 -6.33
N ARG A 6 -2.76 -2.91 -6.50
CA ARG A 6 -3.62 -1.95 -7.20
C ARG A 6 -4.50 -1.30 -6.17
N PHE A 7 -4.30 -0.01 -5.92
CA PHE A 7 -4.93 0.71 -4.81
C PHE A 7 -5.51 2.04 -5.30
N ARG A 8 -6.76 2.31 -4.93
CA ARG A 8 -7.43 3.61 -5.13
C ARG A 8 -7.91 4.21 -3.80
N LEU A 9 -7.28 3.82 -2.70
CA LEU A 9 -7.59 4.35 -1.37
C LEU A 9 -7.27 5.85 -1.25
N GLY A 10 -6.28 6.35 -2.01
CA GLY A 10 -5.88 7.77 -1.96
C GLY A 10 -7.00 8.76 -2.28
N ASP A 11 -7.97 8.38 -3.11
CA ASP A 11 -9.16 9.20 -3.41
C ASP A 11 -10.03 9.45 -2.18
N TYR A 12 -9.91 8.61 -1.15
CA TYR A 12 -10.68 8.66 0.10
C TYR A 12 -9.84 9.15 1.28
N LEU A 13 -8.61 9.62 1.04
CA LEU A 13 -7.80 10.26 2.08
C LEU A 13 -8.51 11.51 2.60
N ASN A 14 -8.48 11.73 3.92
CA ASN A 14 -9.15 12.85 4.62
C ASN A 14 -10.68 12.89 4.50
N GLN A 15 -11.31 11.84 3.98
CA GLN A 15 -12.76 11.66 4.04
C GLN A 15 -13.18 11.03 5.38
N PRO A 16 -14.46 11.18 5.79
CA PRO A 16 -14.97 10.46 6.95
C PRO A 16 -14.85 8.93 6.74
N PRO A 17 -14.81 8.13 7.84
CA PRO A 17 -14.68 6.69 7.76
C PRO A 17 -15.74 6.08 6.82
N GLN A 18 -15.28 5.26 5.89
CA GLN A 18 -16.11 4.61 4.89
C GLN A 18 -16.30 3.13 5.24
N TYR A 19 -17.28 2.51 4.60
CA TYR A 19 -17.53 1.09 4.74
C TYR A 19 -16.91 0.28 3.60
N TYR A 20 -16.32 -0.85 3.98
CA TYR A 20 -15.59 -1.73 3.09
C TYR A 20 -16.04 -3.17 3.28
N HIS A 21 -16.04 -3.90 2.17
CA HIS A 21 -16.21 -5.35 2.16
C HIS A 21 -14.91 -5.97 1.67
N ALA A 22 -14.46 -7.04 2.33
CA ALA A 22 -13.24 -7.75 1.93
C ALA A 22 -13.33 -9.25 2.20
N THR A 23 -12.50 -9.99 1.48
CA THR A 23 -12.26 -11.41 1.72
C THR A 23 -11.06 -11.58 2.65
N PHE A 24 -11.23 -12.34 3.72
CA PHE A 24 -10.16 -12.69 4.65
C PHE A 24 -9.17 -13.66 3.99
N GLY A 25 -7.89 -13.29 4.00
CA GLY A 25 -6.78 -14.15 3.61
C GLY A 25 -6.28 -14.96 4.79
N TYR A 26 -5.43 -14.36 5.62
CA TYR A 26 -4.80 -15.00 6.78
C TYR A 26 -4.18 -13.94 7.71
N ILE A 27 -3.78 -14.36 8.91
CA ILE A 27 -3.04 -13.52 9.85
C ILE A 27 -1.54 -13.72 9.67
N ALA A 28 -0.77 -12.64 9.71
CA ALA A 28 0.69 -12.63 9.63
C ALA A 28 1.30 -11.64 10.64
N HIS A 29 2.62 -11.47 10.57
CA HIS A 29 3.32 -10.45 11.34
C HIS A 29 4.23 -9.63 10.46
N LYS A 30 4.28 -8.32 10.71
CA LYS A 30 5.41 -7.48 10.29
C LYS A 30 6.34 -7.22 11.46
N VAL A 31 7.62 -7.01 11.16
CA VAL A 31 8.59 -6.51 12.13
C VAL A 31 8.64 -4.99 12.01
N ASN A 32 8.44 -4.27 13.11
CA ASN A 32 8.62 -2.82 13.11
C ASN A 32 10.09 -2.41 13.34
N GLN A 33 10.37 -1.11 13.29
CA GLN A 33 11.72 -0.57 13.52
C GLN A 33 12.29 -0.91 14.92
N GLN A 34 11.43 -1.19 15.91
CA GLN A 34 11.82 -1.61 17.26
C GLN A 34 11.98 -3.14 17.39
N HIS A 35 12.07 -3.87 16.27
CA HIS A 35 12.10 -5.34 16.23
C HIS A 35 10.88 -6.04 16.86
N LYS A 36 9.80 -5.31 17.14
CA LYS A 36 8.55 -5.89 17.65
C LYS A 36 7.72 -6.48 16.51
N LYS A 37 7.16 -7.66 16.77
CA LYS A 37 6.25 -8.36 15.85
C LYS A 37 4.85 -7.79 16.00
N ILE A 38 4.33 -7.17 14.95
CA ILE A 38 2.99 -6.60 14.92
C ILE A 38 2.09 -7.53 14.11
N PRO A 39 1.01 -8.07 14.69
CA PRO A 39 0.09 -8.93 13.96
C PRO A 39 -0.74 -8.12 12.95
N LEU A 40 -0.89 -8.69 11.75
CA LEU A 40 -1.60 -8.13 10.62
C LEU A 40 -2.59 -9.15 10.06
N ILE A 41 -3.65 -8.67 9.46
CA ILE A 41 -4.58 -9.46 8.65
C ILE A 41 -4.38 -9.09 7.18
N LEU A 42 -4.26 -10.11 6.33
CA LEU A 42 -4.38 -9.94 4.89
C LEU A 42 -5.85 -9.92 4.51
N LEU A 43 -6.30 -8.81 3.93
CA LEU A 43 -7.59 -8.67 3.29
C LEU A 43 -7.38 -8.67 1.77
N LYS A 44 -8.30 -9.27 1.04
CA LYS A 44 -8.30 -9.38 -0.43
C LYS A 44 -9.63 -8.90 -0.99
N ASP A 45 -9.63 -8.53 -2.28
CA ASP A 45 -10.83 -8.14 -3.02
C ASP A 45 -11.63 -7.09 -2.24
N ILE A 46 -11.04 -5.91 -2.02
CA ILE A 46 -11.63 -4.87 -1.17
C ILE A 46 -12.57 -3.99 -2.00
N TYR A 47 -13.85 -3.94 -1.62
CA TYR A 47 -14.90 -3.15 -2.25
C TYR A 47 -15.31 -1.98 -1.34
N LEU A 48 -15.74 -0.88 -1.96
CA LEU A 48 -16.51 0.15 -1.28
C LEU A 48 -17.98 -0.27 -1.22
N VAL A 49 -18.58 -0.12 -0.05
CA VAL A 49 -19.98 -0.48 0.20
C VAL A 49 -20.65 0.58 1.07
N ASP A 50 -21.98 0.57 1.13
CA ASP A 50 -22.74 1.39 2.07
C ASP A 50 -22.82 0.76 3.46
N GLU A 51 -23.54 1.40 4.37
CA GLU A 51 -23.70 0.94 5.75
C GLU A 51 -24.42 -0.42 5.91
N ASN A 52 -25.05 -0.90 4.83
CA ASN A 52 -25.81 -2.15 4.73
C ASN A 52 -25.07 -3.22 3.91
N ASP A 53 -23.77 -3.05 3.66
CA ASP A 53 -22.94 -3.94 2.83
C ASP A 53 -23.39 -4.03 1.35
N LYS A 54 -24.07 -2.99 0.85
CA LYS A 54 -24.41 -2.90 -0.57
C LYS A 54 -23.27 -2.22 -1.33
N LYS A 55 -22.78 -2.88 -2.38
CA LYS A 55 -21.69 -2.37 -3.23
C LYS A 55 -22.01 -1.00 -3.83
N ILE A 56 -21.11 -0.04 -3.60
CA ILE A 56 -21.14 1.27 -4.22
C ILE A 56 -20.38 1.16 -5.55
N ARG A 57 -21.08 1.45 -6.65
CA ARG A 57 -20.49 1.38 -7.99
C ARG A 57 -19.47 2.50 -8.17
N LEU A 58 -18.24 2.13 -8.49
CA LEU A 58 -17.22 3.09 -8.91
C LEU A 58 -17.42 3.41 -10.40
N SER A 59 -17.44 4.69 -10.75
CA SER A 59 -17.85 5.19 -12.07
C SER A 59 -16.70 5.56 -13.01
N LYS A 60 -15.43 5.44 -12.59
CA LYS A 60 -14.30 5.87 -13.43
C LYS A 60 -13.87 4.73 -14.36
N LYS A 61 -13.62 5.03 -15.63
CA LYS A 61 -13.18 4.05 -16.65
C LYS A 61 -11.91 3.27 -16.29
N ALA A 62 -11.05 3.82 -15.43
CA ALA A 62 -9.79 3.22 -14.99
C ALA A 62 -9.92 2.36 -13.72
N ASP A 63 -11.14 2.06 -13.26
CA ASP A 63 -11.35 1.29 -12.04
C ASP A 63 -10.89 -0.16 -12.17
N PHE A 64 -10.15 -0.62 -11.16
CA PHE A 64 -9.69 -1.99 -11.05
C PHE A 64 -10.89 -2.92 -10.93
N LYS A 65 -10.80 -4.08 -11.59
CA LYS A 65 -11.82 -5.13 -11.52
C LYS A 65 -11.23 -6.39 -10.89
N ASP A 66 -12.03 -7.07 -10.08
CA ASP A 66 -11.74 -8.42 -9.63
C ASP A 66 -11.81 -9.41 -10.81
N HIS A 67 -11.52 -10.69 -10.52
CA HIS A 67 -11.63 -11.79 -11.50
C HIS A 67 -13.07 -12.04 -12.00
N LYS A 68 -14.09 -11.41 -11.38
CA LYS A 68 -15.50 -11.49 -11.76
C LYS A 68 -15.99 -10.22 -12.47
N GLY A 69 -15.11 -9.25 -12.74
CA GLY A 69 -15.46 -7.99 -13.40
C GLY A 69 -16.04 -6.90 -12.48
N ASN A 70 -16.10 -7.12 -11.16
CA ASN A 70 -16.58 -6.16 -10.17
C ASN A 70 -15.51 -5.12 -9.84
N HIS A 71 -15.90 -3.86 -9.69
CA HIS A 71 -14.98 -2.80 -9.33
C HIS A 71 -14.46 -2.95 -7.89
N ILE A 72 -13.13 -2.94 -7.71
CA ILE A 72 -12.45 -3.02 -6.41
C ILE A 72 -11.66 -1.73 -6.13
N VAL A 73 -11.57 -1.37 -4.85
CA VAL A 73 -10.75 -0.26 -4.35
C VAL A 73 -9.31 -0.72 -4.11
N ALA A 74 -9.13 -1.96 -3.69
CA ALA A 74 -7.82 -2.59 -3.57
C ALA A 74 -7.88 -4.10 -3.83
N ASP A 75 -6.86 -4.66 -4.46
CA ASP A 75 -6.71 -6.10 -4.68
C ASP A 75 -6.36 -6.85 -3.40
N HIS A 76 -5.45 -6.27 -2.60
CA HIS A 76 -5.13 -6.75 -1.27
C HIS A 76 -4.62 -5.62 -0.38
N LEU A 77 -4.81 -5.78 0.93
CA LEU A 77 -4.34 -4.84 1.96
C LEU A 77 -3.95 -5.59 3.22
N TRP A 78 -2.93 -5.07 3.89
CA TRP A 78 -2.56 -5.50 5.24
C TRP A 78 -3.12 -4.53 6.26
N VAL A 79 -3.95 -5.02 7.18
CA VAL A 79 -4.52 -4.22 8.26
C VAL A 79 -4.04 -4.74 9.61
N LYS A 80 -3.97 -3.87 10.62
CA LYS A 80 -3.53 -4.27 11.97
C LYS A 80 -4.59 -5.16 12.63
N LEU A 81 -4.16 -6.24 13.28
CA LEU A 81 -5.02 -7.06 14.14
C LEU A 81 -5.24 -6.34 15.49
N THR A 82 -6.24 -5.47 15.53
CA THR A 82 -6.65 -4.66 16.70
C THR A 82 -7.80 -5.28 17.49
N LYS A 83 -8.17 -4.68 18.63
CA LYS A 83 -9.25 -5.15 19.53
C LYS A 83 -10.55 -5.53 18.81
N PRO A 84 -11.09 -4.73 17.86
CA PRO A 84 -12.35 -5.07 17.18
C PRO A 84 -12.35 -6.42 16.45
N TRP A 85 -11.20 -6.87 15.96
CA TRP A 85 -11.08 -8.20 15.35
C TRP A 85 -11.21 -9.32 16.37
N PHE A 86 -10.73 -9.10 17.59
CA PHE A 86 -10.83 -10.06 18.68
C PHE A 86 -12.20 -10.10 19.35
N GLU A 87 -13.10 -9.18 18.98
CA GLU A 87 -14.50 -9.14 19.44
C GLU A 87 -15.43 -9.93 18.51
N LEU A 88 -14.91 -10.43 17.38
CA LEU A 88 -15.64 -11.36 16.54
C LEU A 88 -15.90 -12.67 17.31
N PRO A 89 -17.08 -13.28 17.15
CA PRO A 89 -17.47 -14.47 17.91
C PRO A 89 -16.57 -15.66 17.59
N ASP A 90 -16.13 -15.78 16.34
CA ASP A 90 -15.35 -16.90 15.83
C ASP A 90 -14.14 -16.42 15.02
N GLU A 91 -13.10 -17.25 15.00
CA GLU A 91 -11.97 -17.14 14.10
C GLU A 91 -12.43 -17.09 12.64
N LEU A 92 -11.76 -16.23 11.87
CA LEU A 92 -11.95 -16.15 10.43
C LEU A 92 -11.09 -17.21 9.73
N LEU A 93 -11.68 -17.87 8.75
CA LEU A 93 -11.01 -18.83 7.88
C LEU A 93 -10.77 -18.22 6.51
N TYR A 94 -9.73 -18.71 5.82
CA TYR A 94 -9.41 -18.27 4.46
C TYR A 94 -10.64 -18.31 3.55
N GLY A 95 -10.95 -17.16 2.94
CA GLY A 95 -12.09 -16.98 2.05
C GLY A 95 -13.37 -16.47 2.72
N ASP A 96 -13.41 -16.30 4.04
CA ASP A 96 -14.53 -15.64 4.71
C ASP A 96 -14.69 -14.19 4.22
N GLU A 97 -15.93 -13.72 4.16
CA GLU A 97 -16.24 -12.37 3.72
C GLU A 97 -16.63 -11.53 4.94
N VAL A 98 -15.95 -10.40 5.10
CA VAL A 98 -16.15 -9.47 6.20
C VAL A 98 -16.48 -8.08 5.68
N TYR A 99 -17.29 -7.39 6.46
CA TYR A 99 -17.72 -6.03 6.23
C TYR A 99 -17.34 -5.19 7.44
N PHE A 100 -16.78 -4.01 7.24
CA PHE A 100 -16.28 -3.17 8.33
C PHE A 100 -16.22 -1.69 7.92
N ARG A 101 -16.12 -0.82 8.92
CA ARG A 101 -15.86 0.61 8.70
C ARG A 101 -14.39 0.91 8.98
N ALA A 102 -13.78 1.79 8.19
CA ALA A 102 -12.38 2.19 8.36
C ALA A 102 -12.09 3.58 7.79
N SER A 103 -11.01 4.18 8.27
CA SER A 103 -10.42 5.40 7.68
C SER A 103 -9.23 5.03 6.80
N VAL A 104 -9.03 5.80 5.73
CA VAL A 104 -7.81 5.71 4.93
C VAL A 104 -6.67 6.43 5.65
N GLU A 105 -5.51 5.78 5.74
CA GLU A 105 -4.28 6.38 6.23
C GLU A 105 -3.17 6.28 5.19
N THR A 106 -2.17 7.16 5.30
CA THR A 106 -0.92 7.06 4.54
C THR A 106 0.17 6.41 5.39
N TYR A 107 1.00 5.56 4.79
CA TYR A 107 2.23 5.10 5.40
C TYR A 107 3.42 5.30 4.46
N ASN A 108 4.58 5.62 5.04
CA ASN A 108 5.80 5.77 4.27
C ASN A 108 6.23 4.43 3.68
N ILE A 109 6.57 4.44 2.40
CA ILE A 109 7.10 3.29 1.68
C ILE A 109 8.54 3.53 1.24
N VAL A 110 9.32 2.46 1.28
CA VAL A 110 10.63 2.37 0.65
C VAL A 110 10.52 1.34 -0.46
N ARG A 111 9.81 1.70 -1.55
CA ARG A 111 9.75 0.83 -2.73
C ARG A 111 10.89 1.16 -3.67
N LYS A 112 11.67 0.13 -4.02
CA LYS A 112 12.83 0.26 -4.90
C LYS A 112 12.46 0.88 -6.26
N ASP A 113 11.32 0.52 -6.84
CA ASP A 113 10.87 1.07 -8.12
C ASP A 113 10.60 2.58 -8.07
N VAL A 114 9.99 3.10 -7.00
CA VAL A 114 9.76 4.54 -6.82
C VAL A 114 11.07 5.28 -6.56
N LEU A 115 11.99 4.68 -5.80
CA LEU A 115 13.33 5.23 -5.58
C LEU A 115 14.13 5.28 -6.90
N ASP A 116 14.08 4.21 -7.69
CA ASP A 116 14.75 4.12 -8.99
C ASP A 116 14.18 5.17 -9.97
N GLN A 117 12.87 5.40 -9.97
CA GLN A 117 12.25 6.47 -10.76
C GLN A 117 12.70 7.86 -10.32
N ARG A 118 12.74 8.14 -9.01
CA ARG A 118 13.26 9.41 -8.48
C ARG A 118 14.73 9.60 -8.86
N GLN A 119 15.54 8.54 -8.77
CA GLN A 119 16.95 8.59 -9.14
C GLN A 119 17.11 8.84 -10.65
N ALA A 120 16.31 8.20 -11.50
CA ALA A 120 16.34 8.41 -12.94
C ALA A 120 16.02 9.86 -13.34
N ILE A 121 15.08 10.53 -12.66
CA ILE A 121 14.80 11.96 -12.85
C ILE A 121 16.04 12.80 -12.54
N TRP A 122 16.70 12.52 -11.42
CA TRP A 122 17.90 13.23 -11.00
C TRP A 122 19.08 13.02 -11.95
N ASP A 123 19.34 11.78 -12.35
CA ASP A 123 20.44 11.44 -13.26
C ASP A 123 20.24 12.09 -14.63
N LYS A 124 18.99 12.13 -15.12
CA LYS A 124 18.63 12.85 -16.35
C LYS A 124 18.89 14.34 -16.23
N ALA A 125 18.53 14.95 -15.10
CA ALA A 125 18.78 16.36 -14.83
C ALA A 125 20.28 16.69 -14.74
N LYS A 126 21.05 15.86 -14.03
CA LYS A 126 22.51 15.96 -13.92
C LYS A 126 23.17 15.87 -15.30
N LYS A 127 22.79 14.87 -16.11
CA LYS A 127 23.30 14.72 -17.48
C LYS A 127 23.00 15.95 -18.34
N LYS A 128 21.80 16.53 -18.23
CA LYS A 128 21.42 17.75 -18.96
C LYS A 128 22.20 18.98 -18.47
N SER A 129 22.41 19.11 -17.16
CA SER A 129 23.22 20.15 -16.53
C SER A 129 24.68 20.09 -17.00
N ASP A 130 25.26 18.89 -17.01
CA ASP A 130 26.64 18.65 -17.46
C ASP A 130 26.80 18.96 -18.96
N GLN A 131 25.80 18.62 -19.79
CA GLN A 131 25.80 18.97 -21.20
C GLN A 131 25.74 20.48 -21.43
N ILE A 132 25.02 21.24 -20.60
CA ILE A 132 25.00 22.70 -20.65
C ILE A 132 26.37 23.27 -20.34
N TYR A 133 27.05 22.74 -19.32
CA TYR A 133 28.41 23.12 -18.99
C TYR A 133 29.37 22.83 -20.15
N LYS A 134 29.35 21.61 -20.71
CA LYS A 134 30.22 21.23 -21.84
C LYS A 134 30.04 22.14 -23.06
N ARG A 135 28.78 22.49 -23.39
CA ARG A 135 28.47 23.42 -24.49
C ARG A 135 28.97 24.83 -24.21
N TRP A 136 28.80 25.31 -22.97
CA TRP A 136 29.30 26.61 -22.55
C TRP A 136 30.83 26.66 -22.59
N ALA A 137 31.51 25.63 -22.05
CA ALA A 137 32.96 25.52 -22.02
C ALA A 137 33.56 25.58 -23.44
N LYS A 138 33.03 24.78 -24.37
CA LYS A 138 33.42 24.81 -25.78
C LYS A 138 33.19 26.20 -26.41
N TYR A 139 32.01 26.79 -26.20
CA TYR A 139 31.72 28.12 -26.72
C TYR A 139 32.71 29.18 -26.21
N THR A 140 33.14 29.10 -24.96
CA THR A 140 34.11 30.02 -24.36
C THR A 140 35.56 29.78 -24.77
N GLU A 141 35.91 28.58 -25.24
CA GLU A 141 37.21 28.32 -25.88
C GLU A 141 37.29 29.04 -27.24
N ASP A 142 36.19 29.04 -28.00
CA ASP A 142 36.15 29.60 -29.36
C ASP A 142 35.89 31.13 -29.41
N HIS A 143 35.29 31.73 -28.36
CA HIS A 143 34.84 33.13 -28.36
C HIS A 143 35.43 33.92 -27.19
N TYR A 144 36.46 34.74 -27.46
CA TYR A 144 37.21 35.47 -26.43
C TYR A 144 36.36 36.53 -25.71
N ARG A 145 36.10 36.27 -24.41
CA ARG A 145 35.92 37.15 -23.22
C ARG A 145 35.03 38.42 -23.24
N LYS A 146 34.45 38.90 -24.35
CA LYS A 146 33.66 40.15 -24.33
C LYS A 146 32.37 40.10 -23.49
N ASN A 147 31.86 38.92 -23.13
CA ASN A 147 30.64 38.75 -22.31
C ASN A 147 30.69 37.53 -21.37
N PHE A 148 31.88 37.15 -20.89
CA PHE A 148 32.10 35.90 -20.15
C PHE A 148 31.24 35.79 -18.88
N SER A 149 31.21 36.84 -18.05
CA SER A 149 30.43 36.87 -16.81
C SER A 149 28.94 36.67 -17.05
N LEU A 150 28.38 37.39 -18.05
CA LEU A 150 26.97 37.25 -18.42
C LEU A 150 26.65 35.84 -18.94
N SER A 151 27.54 35.26 -19.77
CA SER A 151 27.39 33.89 -20.28
C SER A 151 27.47 32.84 -19.17
N LEU A 152 28.42 32.99 -18.25
CA LEU A 152 28.59 32.14 -17.08
C LEU A 152 27.35 32.19 -16.18
N ASN A 153 26.81 33.37 -15.91
CA ASN A 153 25.60 33.54 -15.11
C ASN A 153 24.39 32.88 -15.78
N LYS A 154 24.18 33.11 -17.09
CA LYS A 154 23.11 32.45 -17.85
C LYS A 154 23.23 30.92 -17.84
N MET A 155 24.46 30.40 -17.91
CA MET A 155 24.73 28.96 -17.82
C MET A 155 24.36 28.41 -16.43
N LYS A 156 24.86 29.05 -15.36
CA LYS A 156 24.55 28.68 -13.97
C LYS A 156 23.05 28.75 -13.67
N GLU A 157 22.36 29.79 -14.14
CA GLU A 157 20.91 29.92 -14.01
C GLU A 157 20.16 28.79 -14.70
N LYS A 158 20.57 28.42 -15.93
CA LYS A 158 19.98 27.28 -16.65
C LYS A 158 20.20 25.96 -15.92
N GLN A 159 21.40 25.73 -15.39
CA GLN A 159 21.67 24.54 -14.56
C GLN A 159 20.80 24.55 -13.31
N LYS A 160 20.74 25.67 -12.59
CA LYS A 160 19.91 25.83 -11.39
C LYS A 160 18.45 25.51 -11.67
N LYS A 161 17.84 26.07 -12.72
CA LYS A 161 16.45 25.79 -13.12
C LYS A 161 16.21 24.31 -13.41
N ILE A 162 17.14 23.63 -14.07
CA ILE A 162 17.02 22.18 -14.35
C ILE A 162 17.06 21.36 -13.07
N MET A 163 17.97 21.70 -12.16
CA MET A 163 18.09 20.99 -10.89
C MET A 163 16.88 21.28 -9.97
N GLU A 164 16.34 22.49 -9.98
CA GLU A 164 15.11 22.86 -9.26
C GLU A 164 13.90 22.10 -9.81
N GLN A 165 13.69 22.09 -11.13
CA GLN A 165 12.62 21.30 -11.74
C GLN A 165 12.74 19.81 -11.41
N ALA A 166 13.95 19.26 -11.42
CA ALA A 166 14.17 17.86 -11.06
C ALA A 166 13.79 17.56 -9.60
N LYS A 167 14.04 18.50 -8.67
CA LYS A 167 13.60 18.36 -7.27
C LYS A 167 12.07 18.37 -7.17
N GLU A 168 11.41 19.25 -7.91
CA GLU A 168 9.94 19.30 -7.97
C GLU A 168 9.36 18.01 -8.56
N ASP A 169 9.90 17.54 -9.67
CA ASP A 169 9.48 16.29 -10.33
C ASP A 169 9.72 15.07 -9.42
N GLN A 170 10.83 15.04 -8.67
CA GLN A 170 11.06 14.01 -7.66
C GLN A 170 10.05 14.08 -6.52
N ALA A 171 9.66 15.29 -6.08
CA ALA A 171 8.69 15.48 -5.02
C ALA A 171 7.27 15.01 -5.42
N GLN A 172 6.93 15.11 -6.72
CA GLN A 172 5.67 14.59 -7.26
C GLN A 172 5.56 13.06 -7.17
N LEU A 173 6.68 12.33 -7.19
CA LEU A 173 6.71 10.89 -6.97
C LEU A 173 6.57 10.59 -5.47
N SER A 174 5.35 10.51 -4.96
CA SER A 174 5.09 10.29 -3.53
C SER A 174 5.73 9.00 -2.99
N LEU A 175 6.40 9.09 -1.84
CA LEU A 175 6.91 7.94 -1.07
C LEU A 175 5.92 7.49 0.01
N VAL A 176 4.64 7.79 -0.17
CA VAL A 176 3.57 7.25 0.67
C VAL A 176 2.70 6.29 -0.12
N ASP A 177 2.19 5.30 0.58
CA ASP A 177 1.17 4.38 0.11
C ASP A 177 -0.02 4.42 1.07
N TYR A 178 -1.13 3.82 0.69
CA TYR A 178 -2.40 3.96 1.38
C TYR A 178 -2.83 2.66 2.04
N GLY A 179 -3.32 2.76 3.27
CA GLY A 179 -3.84 1.64 4.05
C GLY A 179 -5.17 1.96 4.71
N LEU A 180 -5.70 0.98 5.43
CA LEU A 180 -6.90 1.13 6.25
C LEU A 180 -6.53 1.04 7.73
N ASN A 181 -7.04 1.97 8.52
CA ASN A 181 -6.87 2.00 9.97
C ASN A 181 -8.17 2.47 10.64
N HIS A 182 -8.19 2.52 11.97
CA HIS A 182 -9.39 2.81 12.78
C HIS A 182 -10.56 1.89 12.41
N ILE A 183 -10.24 0.61 12.19
CA ILE A 183 -11.23 -0.40 11.80
C ILE A 183 -12.18 -0.65 12.96
N ASP A 184 -13.48 -0.54 12.70
CA ASP A 184 -14.55 -0.86 13.64
C ASP A 184 -15.80 -1.42 12.93
N LYS A 185 -16.86 -1.70 13.70
CA LYS A 185 -18.15 -2.24 13.19
C LYS A 185 -17.99 -3.47 12.28
N ILE A 186 -17.05 -4.35 12.63
CA ILE A 186 -16.76 -5.54 11.84
C ILE A 186 -17.92 -6.53 11.95
N LYS A 187 -18.40 -7.03 10.81
CA LYS A 187 -19.39 -8.10 10.70
C LYS A 187 -18.89 -9.17 9.76
N VAL A 188 -19.15 -10.43 10.09
CA VAL A 188 -18.92 -11.55 9.18
C VAL A 188 -20.15 -11.71 8.31
N VAL A 189 -20.01 -11.44 7.01
CA VAL A 189 -21.09 -11.48 6.03
C VAL A 189 -21.30 -12.91 5.56
N ARG A 190 -20.19 -13.62 5.31
CA ARG A 190 -20.22 -15.00 4.84
C ARG A 190 -19.09 -15.82 5.43
N SER A 191 -19.48 -16.86 6.14
CA SER A 191 -18.55 -17.89 6.64
C SER A 191 -18.42 -19.02 5.61
N LYS A 192 -17.20 -19.33 5.18
CA LYS A 192 -16.92 -20.52 4.38
C LYS A 192 -16.97 -21.76 5.26
N ARG A 193 -17.40 -22.88 4.66
CA ARG A 193 -17.37 -24.20 5.30
C ARG A 193 -15.93 -24.58 5.63
N ALA A 194 -15.71 -24.91 6.90
CA ALA A 194 -14.43 -25.42 7.38
C ALA A 194 -14.03 -26.72 6.66
N MET A 195 -12.73 -27.01 6.58
CA MET A 195 -12.28 -28.31 6.10
C MET A 195 -12.60 -29.37 7.15
N TYR A 196 -12.70 -30.64 6.74
CA TYR A 196 -12.90 -31.74 7.68
C TYR A 196 -11.84 -31.72 8.80
N GLY A 197 -12.28 -31.86 10.04
CA GLY A 197 -11.43 -31.82 11.24
C GLY A 197 -10.89 -30.44 11.61
N VAL A 198 -11.42 -29.36 11.03
CA VAL A 198 -11.10 -27.98 11.44
C VAL A 198 -12.33 -27.35 12.08
N GLU A 199 -12.17 -26.87 13.31
CA GLU A 199 -13.18 -26.10 14.02
C GLU A 199 -12.76 -24.64 14.18
N ARG A 200 -13.75 -23.75 14.21
CA ARG A 200 -13.52 -22.34 14.53
C ARG A 200 -13.45 -22.22 16.04
N GLU A 201 -12.40 -21.60 16.53
CA GLU A 201 -12.30 -21.20 17.93
C GLU A 201 -12.74 -19.73 18.05
N PRO A 202 -13.28 -19.29 19.19
CA PRO A 202 -13.56 -17.90 19.42
C PRO A 202 -12.26 -17.10 19.55
N TYR A 203 -12.23 -15.89 19.00
CA TYR A 203 -11.14 -14.97 19.31
C TYR A 203 -11.20 -14.54 20.77
N SER A 204 -10.03 -14.33 21.39
CA SER A 204 -9.95 -13.88 22.78
C SER A 204 -9.03 -12.68 22.95
N TYR A 205 -9.65 -11.50 23.11
CA TYR A 205 -8.89 -10.28 23.41
C TYR A 205 -8.18 -10.36 24.78
N GLN A 206 -8.76 -11.06 25.76
CA GLN A 206 -8.12 -11.26 27.06
C GLN A 206 -6.87 -12.13 26.94
N GLN A 207 -6.93 -13.20 26.13
CA GLN A 207 -5.75 -14.02 25.86
C GLN A 207 -4.69 -13.23 25.11
N TYR A 208 -5.08 -12.40 24.15
CA TYR A 208 -4.16 -11.48 23.47
C TYR A 208 -3.49 -10.51 24.44
N LYS A 209 -4.23 -9.89 25.37
CA LYS A 209 -3.65 -9.03 26.41
C LYS A 209 -2.64 -9.76 27.30
N LYS A 210 -2.93 -11.01 27.68
CA LYS A 210 -2.07 -11.80 28.58
C LYS A 210 -0.84 -12.37 27.88
N GLN A 211 -0.99 -12.85 26.65
CA GLN A 211 0.04 -13.63 25.95
C GLN A 211 0.71 -12.87 24.79
N GLY A 212 0.11 -11.76 24.35
CA GLY A 212 0.62 -10.89 23.30
C GLY A 212 1.02 -11.66 22.04
N TYR A 213 2.32 -11.60 21.73
CA TYR A 213 2.89 -12.25 20.56
C TYR A 213 2.59 -13.76 20.50
N LYS A 214 2.68 -14.49 21.63
CA LYS A 214 2.47 -15.96 21.66
C LYS A 214 1.09 -16.37 21.16
N TYR A 215 0.05 -15.62 21.53
CA TYR A 215 -1.30 -15.90 21.05
C TYR A 215 -1.47 -15.47 19.58
N SER A 216 -0.97 -14.29 19.22
CA SER A 216 -1.06 -13.83 17.83
C SER A 216 -0.27 -14.69 16.84
N SER A 217 0.85 -15.30 17.27
CA SER A 217 1.65 -16.22 16.46
C SER A 217 0.97 -17.56 16.29
N TYR A 218 0.28 -18.06 17.31
CA TYR A 218 -0.61 -19.22 17.20
C TYR A 218 -1.71 -18.98 16.16
N LEU A 219 -2.42 -17.85 16.24
CA LEU A 219 -3.47 -17.48 15.27
C LEU A 219 -2.92 -17.33 13.84
N ALA A 220 -1.75 -16.72 13.69
CA ALA A 220 -1.07 -16.59 12.39
C ALA A 220 -0.71 -17.95 11.81
N ALA A 221 -0.08 -18.83 12.59
CA ALA A 221 0.29 -20.17 12.14
C ALA A 221 -0.95 -20.98 11.74
N LYS A 222 -2.02 -20.95 12.55
CA LYS A 222 -3.28 -21.66 12.28
C LYS A 222 -3.94 -21.17 10.99
N SER A 223 -4.14 -19.86 10.85
CA SER A 223 -4.78 -19.28 9.67
C SER A 223 -3.94 -19.42 8.39
N MET A 224 -2.62 -19.26 8.46
CA MET A 224 -1.73 -19.50 7.31
C MET A 224 -1.73 -20.96 6.88
N ASN A 225 -1.63 -21.91 7.82
CA ASN A 225 -1.66 -23.34 7.49
C ASN A 225 -3.00 -23.72 6.85
N TYR A 226 -4.11 -23.16 7.35
CA TYR A 226 -5.42 -23.33 6.72
C TYR A 226 -5.41 -22.77 5.28
N ALA A 227 -4.92 -21.54 5.08
CA ALA A 227 -4.85 -20.90 3.77
C ALA A 227 -4.01 -21.71 2.78
N LYS A 228 -2.84 -22.22 3.20
CA LYS A 228 -1.96 -23.06 2.35
C LYS A 228 -2.62 -24.36 1.89
N ARG A 229 -3.41 -24.99 2.76
CA ARG A 229 -4.14 -26.23 2.45
C ARG A 229 -5.36 -25.98 1.55
N LYS A 230 -5.96 -24.80 1.61
CA LYS A 230 -7.19 -24.44 0.90
C LYS A 230 -6.93 -23.73 -0.43
N ALA A 231 -5.87 -22.93 -0.52
CA ALA A 231 -5.51 -22.24 -1.74
C ALA A 231 -5.19 -23.29 -2.83
N PRO A 232 -5.67 -23.11 -4.07
CA PRO A 232 -5.26 -23.96 -5.18
C PRO A 232 -3.73 -24.03 -5.22
N ARG A 233 -3.16 -25.19 -5.54
CA ARG A 233 -1.71 -25.38 -5.72
C ARG A 233 -1.20 -24.55 -6.90
N GLN A 234 -1.11 -23.23 -6.73
CA GLN A 234 -0.44 -22.25 -7.57
C GLN A 234 -0.54 -20.91 -6.82
N GLN A 235 0.62 -20.30 -6.56
CA GLN A 235 0.82 -18.96 -5.96
C GLN A 235 0.88 -18.91 -4.43
N LEU A 236 1.99 -19.42 -3.88
CA LEU A 236 2.73 -18.69 -2.85
C LEU A 236 3.92 -18.01 -3.53
#